data_AF-A0A7Y0ERS6-F1
#
_entry.id   AF-A0A7Y0ERS6-F1
#
_cell.length_a   1.000
_cell.length_b   1.000
_cell.length_c   1.000
_cell.angle_alpha   90.00
_cell.angle_beta   90.00
_cell.angle_gamma   90.00
#
_symmetry.space_group_name_H-M   'P 1'
#
loop_
_entity.id
_entity.type
_entity.pdbx_description
1 polymer ?
#
loop_
_entity_poly.entity_id
_entity_poly.type
_entity_poly.pdbx_seq_one_letter_code
_entity_poly.pdbx_strand_id
1 'polypeptide(L)'
;MVALVQLKRELISAIHSAALEYDRVLCERHMIIICEDGYSVDVLWRKDCLMHLCGVKCNRPPSEFKSKTRRGEAEYFYDAILSNRLSPNSITIPNERFAKRKAKTLPLLSRIPELDLELVETNKDYLALAIGDELFTLGLAPMPDTRSEFVNGPVMFPRTLRAQKITAIAQPGTPPHKVANIRIK
;
A
#
# COMPACT_ATOMS: atom_id res chain seq x y z
N MET A 1 -17.50 -23.71 -1.51
CA MET A 1 -18.18 -22.39 -1.38
C MET A 1 -18.08 -21.80 0.02
N VAL A 2 -18.40 -22.53 1.09
CA VAL A 2 -18.38 -22.03 2.49
C VAL A 2 -17.00 -21.51 2.93
N ALA A 3 -15.91 -22.23 2.60
CA ALA A 3 -14.54 -21.83 2.97
C ALA A 3 -14.09 -20.48 2.37
N LEU A 4 -14.51 -20.15 1.14
CA LEU A 4 -14.14 -18.90 0.48
C LEU A 4 -14.88 -17.70 1.09
N VAL A 5 -16.16 -17.86 1.43
CA VAL A 5 -16.93 -16.81 2.09
C VAL A 5 -16.37 -16.53 3.48
N GLN A 6 -15.99 -17.58 4.22
CA GLN A 6 -15.35 -17.46 5.52
C GLN A 6 -14.00 -16.73 5.43
N LEU A 7 -13.15 -17.12 4.47
CA LEU A 7 -11.88 -16.43 4.20
C LEU A 7 -12.09 -14.94 3.91
N LYS A 8 -13.08 -14.60 3.07
CA LYS A 8 -13.39 -13.21 2.74
C LYS A 8 -13.80 -12.41 3.98
N ARG A 9 -14.59 -12.98 4.89
CA ARG A 9 -14.98 -12.34 6.15
C ARG A 9 -13.77 -12.08 7.05
N GLU A 10 -12.90 -13.07 7.21
CA GLU A 10 -11.65 -12.95 7.99
C GLU A 10 -10.74 -11.87 7.40
N LEU A 11 -10.57 -11.85 6.07
CA LEU A 11 -9.80 -10.82 5.39
C LEU A 11 -10.42 -9.44 5.54
N ILE A 12 -11.73 -9.30 5.39
CA ILE A 12 -12.43 -8.02 5.58
C ILE A 12 -12.20 -7.50 7.00
N SER A 13 -12.32 -8.35 8.02
CA SER A 13 -12.03 -7.96 9.40
C SER A 13 -10.59 -7.48 9.59
N ALA A 14 -9.61 -8.24 9.09
CA ALA A 14 -8.20 -7.85 9.18
C ALA A 14 -7.89 -6.56 8.40
N ILE A 15 -8.50 -6.38 7.23
CA ILE A 15 -8.33 -5.18 6.43
C ILE A 15 -8.99 -3.99 7.11
N HIS A 16 -10.16 -4.14 7.73
CA HIS A 16 -10.88 -3.04 8.40
C HIS A 16 -10.01 -2.39 9.47
N SER A 17 -9.42 -3.18 10.37
CA SER A 17 -8.51 -2.66 11.39
C SER A 17 -7.31 -1.93 10.79
N ALA A 18 -6.69 -2.48 9.74
CA ALA A 18 -5.57 -1.82 9.08
C ALA A 18 -6.00 -0.56 8.29
N ALA A 19 -7.22 -0.55 7.75
CA ALA A 19 -7.77 0.58 7.00
C ALA A 19 -8.01 1.78 7.92
N LEU A 20 -8.49 1.56 9.15
CA LEU A 20 -8.65 2.62 10.15
C LEU A 20 -7.32 3.30 10.46
N GLU A 21 -6.25 2.53 10.66
CA GLU A 21 -4.92 3.09 10.87
C GLU A 21 -4.36 3.78 9.62
N TYR A 22 -4.58 3.19 8.45
CA TYR A 22 -4.23 3.79 7.17
C TYR A 22 -4.90 5.15 6.96
N ASP A 23 -6.21 5.27 7.21
CA ASP A 23 -6.98 6.51 7.12
C ASP A 23 -6.44 7.56 8.11
N ARG A 24 -6.23 7.15 9.35
CA ARG A 24 -5.76 8.04 10.42
C ARG A 24 -4.36 8.59 10.17
N VAL A 25 -3.45 7.78 9.66
CA VAL A 25 -2.00 8.10 9.61
C VAL A 25 -1.52 8.49 8.22
N LEU A 26 -2.01 7.82 7.17
CA LEU A 26 -1.41 7.86 5.84
C LEU A 26 -2.31 8.50 4.79
N CYS A 27 -3.61 8.23 4.78
CA CYS A 27 -4.46 8.56 3.64
C CYS A 27 -4.53 10.07 3.36
N GLU A 28 -4.42 10.42 2.08
CA GLU A 28 -4.35 11.79 1.56
C GLU A 28 -3.21 12.63 2.17
N ARG A 29 -2.09 11.97 2.53
CA ARG A 29 -0.90 12.62 3.08
C ARG A 29 0.36 12.26 2.32
N HIS A 30 1.32 13.18 2.39
CA HIS A 30 2.67 12.97 1.88
C HIS A 30 3.56 12.37 2.97
N MET A 31 4.21 11.25 2.66
CA MET A 31 5.24 10.66 3.48
C MET A 31 6.60 10.96 2.85
N ILE A 32 7.36 11.84 3.50
CA ILE A 32 8.68 12.24 3.06
C ILE A 32 9.72 11.37 3.75
N ILE A 33 10.39 10.53 2.97
CA ILE A 33 11.46 9.64 3.40
C ILE A 33 12.79 10.34 3.12
N ILE A 34 13.65 10.43 4.14
CA ILE A 34 14.96 11.06 4.07
C ILE A 34 16.00 10.00 4.45
N CYS A 35 16.96 9.72 3.57
CA CYS A 35 18.01 8.73 3.77
C CYS A 35 19.29 9.38 4.30
N GLU A 36 20.15 8.56 4.93
CA GLU A 36 21.41 9.02 5.55
C GLU A 36 22.38 9.67 4.54
N ASP A 37 22.34 9.24 3.28
CA ASP A 37 23.18 9.74 2.18
C ASP A 37 22.59 10.96 1.46
N GLY A 38 21.48 11.50 1.96
CA GLY A 38 20.78 12.65 1.37
C GLY A 38 19.77 12.30 0.28
N TYR A 39 19.63 11.02 -0.10
CA TYR A 39 18.55 10.59 -0.99
C TYR A 39 17.19 10.80 -0.31
N SER A 40 16.20 11.29 -1.05
CA SER A 40 14.88 11.57 -0.48
C SER A 40 13.75 11.24 -1.44
N VAL A 41 12.63 10.78 -0.89
CA VAL A 41 11.47 10.30 -1.65
C VAL A 41 10.19 10.84 -1.02
N ASP A 42 9.29 11.32 -1.86
CA ASP A 42 7.95 11.73 -1.47
C ASP A 42 6.96 10.65 -1.90
N VAL A 43 6.20 10.11 -0.95
CA VAL A 43 5.16 9.10 -1.20
C VAL A 43 3.80 9.68 -0.87
N LEU A 44 2.96 9.86 -1.89
CA LEU A 44 1.56 10.22 -1.71
C LEU A 44 0.70 8.97 -1.51
N TRP A 45 0.02 8.91 -0.37
CA TRP A 45 -0.89 7.85 0.00
C TRP A 45 -2.32 8.27 -0.32
N ARG A 46 -3.03 7.50 -1.15
CA ARG A 46 -4.40 7.84 -1.58
C ARG A 46 -5.36 6.70 -1.31
N LYS A 47 -6.66 7.02 -1.24
CA LYS A 47 -7.73 6.02 -1.11
C LYS A 47 -7.60 4.85 -2.09
N ASP A 48 -7.24 5.15 -3.34
CA ASP A 48 -7.15 4.17 -4.43
C ASP A 48 -6.01 3.15 -4.27
N CYS A 49 -5.03 3.43 -3.40
CA CYS A 49 -3.90 2.54 -3.13
C CYS A 49 -4.31 1.34 -2.27
N LEU A 50 -5.23 1.54 -1.31
CA LEU A 50 -5.54 0.56 -0.26
C LEU A 50 -6.01 -0.79 -0.85
N MET A 51 -6.93 -0.76 -1.82
CA MET A 51 -7.45 -1.98 -2.46
C MET A 51 -6.31 -2.85 -3.03
N HIS A 52 -5.34 -2.21 -3.69
CA HIS A 52 -4.21 -2.92 -4.26
C HIS A 52 -3.28 -3.48 -3.17
N LEU A 53 -2.99 -2.71 -2.11
CA LEU A 53 -2.18 -3.15 -0.98
C LEU A 53 -2.80 -4.37 -0.28
N CYS A 54 -4.12 -4.47 -0.22
CA CYS A 54 -4.85 -5.63 0.31
C CYS A 54 -4.83 -6.86 -0.62
N GLY A 55 -4.50 -6.69 -1.91
CA GLY A 55 -4.44 -7.80 -2.87
C GLY A 55 -5.81 -8.33 -3.28
N VAL A 56 -6.82 -7.46 -3.25
CA VAL A 56 -8.20 -7.77 -3.65
C VAL A 56 -8.62 -6.89 -4.83
N LYS A 57 -9.70 -7.27 -5.49
CA LYS A 57 -10.45 -6.40 -6.40
C LYS A 57 -11.83 -6.17 -5.81
N CYS A 58 -12.41 -5.01 -6.05
CA CYS A 58 -13.77 -4.73 -5.60
C CYS A 58 -14.74 -4.78 -6.77
N ASN A 59 -15.73 -5.67 -6.68
CA ASN A 59 -16.85 -5.69 -7.59
C ASN A 59 -17.89 -4.71 -7.05
N ARG A 60 -17.85 -3.47 -7.53
CA ARG A 60 -18.81 -2.45 -7.12
C ARG A 60 -20.25 -2.88 -7.52
N PRO A 61 -21.26 -2.74 -6.64
CA PRO A 61 -22.64 -3.11 -6.97
C PRO A 61 -23.19 -2.29 -8.15
N PRO A 62 -24.00 -2.89 -9.05
CA PRO A 62 -24.66 -2.17 -10.14
C PRO A 62 -25.48 -0.94 -9.72
N SER A 63 -26.06 -0.96 -8.51
CA SER A 63 -26.85 0.14 -7.95
C SER A 63 -26.03 1.43 -7.77
N GLU A 64 -24.74 1.32 -7.50
CA GLU A 64 -23.84 2.45 -7.32
C GLU A 64 -23.46 3.11 -8.66
N PHE A 65 -23.66 2.44 -9.81
CA PHE A 65 -23.39 3.02 -11.14
C PHE A 65 -24.34 4.17 -11.49
N LYS A 66 -25.48 4.27 -10.79
CA LYS A 66 -26.52 5.28 -11.04
C LYS A 66 -26.31 6.58 -10.25
N SER A 67 -25.37 6.63 -9.31
CA SER A 67 -25.09 7.87 -8.56
C SER A 67 -24.28 8.86 -9.42
N LYS A 68 -24.60 10.16 -9.30
CA LYS A 68 -23.93 11.23 -10.08
C LYS A 68 -22.43 11.37 -9.73
N THR A 69 -22.00 10.87 -8.57
CA THR A 69 -20.59 10.76 -8.17
C THR A 69 -20.07 9.38 -8.53
N ARG A 70 -19.59 9.20 -9.77
CA ARG A 70 -18.96 7.94 -10.20
C ARG A 70 -17.65 7.70 -9.44
N ARG A 71 -17.72 7.10 -8.26
CA ARG A 71 -16.53 6.63 -7.53
C ARG A 71 -15.95 5.40 -8.24
N GLY A 72 -14.62 5.37 -8.36
CA GLY A 72 -13.91 4.19 -8.84
C GLY A 72 -14.09 2.99 -7.89
N GLU A 73 -13.83 1.77 -8.38
CA GLU A 73 -13.92 0.55 -7.55
C GLU A 73 -13.04 0.63 -6.28
N ALA A 74 -11.86 1.25 -6.39
CA ALA A 74 -10.92 1.39 -5.29
C ALA A 74 -11.40 2.37 -4.22
N GLU A 75 -12.01 3.50 -4.62
CA GLU A 75 -12.61 4.46 -3.68
C GLU A 75 -13.84 3.86 -2.99
N TYR A 76 -14.70 3.16 -3.74
CA TYR A 76 -15.83 2.45 -3.15
C TYR A 76 -15.35 1.41 -2.13
N PHE A 77 -14.33 0.62 -2.47
CA PHE A 77 -13.72 -0.32 -1.55
C PHE A 77 -13.26 0.36 -0.26
N TYR A 78 -12.53 1.47 -0.40
CA TYR A 78 -12.00 2.26 0.71
C TYR A 78 -13.11 2.77 1.65
N ASP A 79 -14.11 3.45 1.09
CA ASP A 79 -15.19 4.02 1.91
C ASP A 79 -16.04 2.92 2.57
N ALA A 80 -16.30 1.83 1.84
CA ALA A 80 -17.08 0.70 2.35
C ALA A 80 -16.35 -0.08 3.44
N ILE A 81 -15.03 -0.27 3.31
CA ILE A 81 -14.25 -0.97 4.35
C ILE A 81 -14.17 -0.14 5.61
N LEU A 82 -13.87 1.17 5.53
CA LEU A 82 -13.84 2.06 6.70
C LEU A 82 -15.18 2.12 7.42
N SER A 83 -16.28 2.20 6.67
CA SER A 83 -17.63 2.19 7.22
C SER A 83 -18.08 0.83 7.78
N ASN A 84 -17.23 -0.21 7.71
CA ASN A 84 -17.57 -1.59 8.03
C ASN A 84 -18.82 -2.11 7.28
N ARG A 85 -19.01 -1.68 6.03
CA ARG A 85 -20.14 -2.05 5.15
C ARG A 85 -19.73 -2.90 3.96
N LEU A 86 -18.46 -3.27 3.85
CA LEU A 86 -17.97 -4.06 2.73
C LEU A 86 -18.47 -5.51 2.82
N SER A 87 -19.25 -5.94 1.83
CA SER A 87 -19.73 -7.32 1.74
C SER A 87 -18.66 -8.26 1.18
N PRO A 88 -18.55 -9.51 1.66
CA PRO A 88 -17.74 -10.56 1.01
C PRO A 88 -18.02 -10.75 -0.48
N ASN A 89 -19.25 -10.50 -0.93
CA ASN A 89 -19.63 -10.62 -2.34
C ASN A 89 -19.10 -9.45 -3.20
N SER A 90 -18.78 -8.33 -2.56
CA SER A 90 -18.20 -7.15 -3.22
C SER A 90 -16.69 -7.25 -3.41
N ILE A 91 -16.03 -8.33 -2.97
CA ILE A 91 -14.60 -8.53 -3.19
C ILE A 91 -14.31 -9.80 -3.99
N THR A 92 -13.35 -9.69 -4.90
CA THR A 92 -12.70 -10.81 -5.58
C THR A 92 -11.29 -10.96 -5.02
N ILE A 93 -10.89 -12.19 -4.71
CA ILE A 93 -9.54 -12.53 -4.26
C ILE A 93 -8.84 -13.24 -5.43
N PRO A 94 -7.97 -12.57 -6.21
CA PRO A 94 -7.31 -13.21 -7.34
C PRO A 94 -6.37 -14.34 -6.92
N ASN A 95 -5.77 -14.24 -5.73
CA ASN A 95 -4.87 -15.24 -5.17
C ASN A 95 -4.96 -15.27 -3.64
N GLU A 96 -5.54 -16.33 -3.09
CA GLU A 96 -5.77 -16.47 -1.65
C GLU A 96 -4.49 -16.44 -0.81
N ARG A 97 -3.43 -17.10 -1.29
CA ARG A 97 -2.13 -17.15 -0.61
C ARG A 97 -1.53 -15.75 -0.48
N PHE A 98 -1.62 -14.95 -1.54
CA PHE A 98 -1.10 -13.58 -1.54
C PHE A 98 -1.95 -12.63 -0.70
N ALA A 99 -3.29 -12.72 -0.79
CA ALA A 99 -4.17 -11.91 0.04
C ALA A 99 -3.95 -12.18 1.54
N LYS A 100 -3.83 -13.45 1.95
CA LYS A 100 -3.50 -13.82 3.34
C LYS A 100 -2.15 -13.27 3.78
N ARG A 101 -1.11 -13.33 2.94
CA ARG A 101 0.21 -12.79 3.25
C ARG A 101 0.18 -11.27 3.38
N LYS A 102 -0.47 -10.57 2.45
CA LYS A 102 -0.67 -9.12 2.50
C LYS A 102 -1.40 -8.69 3.77
N ALA A 103 -2.47 -9.39 4.14
CA ALA A 103 -3.22 -9.09 5.36
C ALA A 103 -2.37 -9.13 6.63
N LYS A 104 -1.37 -10.02 6.71
CA LYS A 104 -0.43 -10.08 7.84
C LYS A 104 0.54 -8.89 7.87
N THR A 105 0.81 -8.27 6.72
CA THR A 105 1.75 -7.15 6.60
C THR A 105 1.07 -5.77 6.61
N LEU A 106 -0.24 -5.70 6.37
CA LEU A 106 -0.99 -4.43 6.36
C LEU A 106 -0.83 -3.62 7.66
N PRO A 107 -0.83 -4.22 8.86
CA PRO A 107 -0.62 -3.47 10.10
C PRO A 107 0.75 -2.79 10.21
N LEU A 108 1.74 -3.20 9.41
CA LEU A 108 3.06 -2.56 9.41
C LEU A 108 3.04 -1.20 8.71
N LEU A 109 2.05 -0.93 7.84
CA LEU A 109 1.95 0.34 7.11
C LEU A 109 1.86 1.54 8.06
N SER A 110 1.04 1.43 9.12
CA SER A 110 0.88 2.50 10.10
C SER A 110 2.08 2.68 11.02
N ARG A 111 3.00 1.71 11.04
CA ARG A 111 4.22 1.71 11.84
C ARG A 111 5.46 2.09 11.05
N ILE A 112 5.35 2.31 9.74
CA ILE A 112 6.47 2.65 8.84
C ILE A 112 7.45 3.67 9.47
N PRO A 113 7.01 4.79 10.07
CA PRO A 113 7.94 5.77 10.66
C PRO A 113 8.81 5.25 11.81
N GLU A 114 8.46 4.12 12.42
CA GLU A 114 9.13 3.52 13.59
C GLU A 114 10.07 2.36 13.21
N LEU A 115 10.08 1.95 11.94
CA LEU A 115 10.78 0.75 11.48
C LEU A 115 12.19 1.09 11.00
N ASP A 116 13.12 0.15 11.16
CA ASP A 116 14.43 0.23 10.53
C ASP A 116 14.27 -0.08 9.04
N LEU A 117 14.36 0.96 8.21
CA LEU A 117 13.96 0.90 6.81
C LEU A 117 15.14 1.16 5.88
N GLU A 118 15.12 0.46 4.76
CA GLU A 118 16.02 0.67 3.64
C GLU A 118 15.22 0.89 2.37
N LEU A 119 15.73 1.76 1.51
CA LEU A 119 15.17 2.03 0.20
C LEU A 119 16.12 1.52 -0.87
N VAL A 120 15.60 0.74 -1.80
CA VAL A 120 16.39 0.18 -2.92
C VAL A 120 15.74 0.47 -4.26
N GLU A 121 16.59 0.64 -5.26
CA GLU A 121 16.20 0.53 -6.65
C GLU A 121 15.89 -0.92 -6.99
N THR A 122 14.88 -1.13 -7.83
CA THR A 122 14.47 -2.46 -8.28
C THR A 122 14.62 -2.58 -9.79
N ASN A 123 14.77 -3.81 -10.28
CA ASN A 123 14.95 -4.16 -11.70
C ASN A 123 13.80 -3.74 -12.66
N LYS A 124 12.80 -2.99 -12.20
CA LYS A 124 11.60 -2.61 -12.96
C LYS A 124 11.33 -1.10 -12.92
N ASP A 125 12.36 -0.27 -12.71
CA ASP A 125 12.26 1.19 -12.60
C ASP A 125 11.30 1.63 -11.48
N TYR A 126 11.31 0.88 -10.37
CA TYR A 126 10.54 1.17 -9.16
C TYR A 126 11.48 1.24 -7.97
N LEU A 127 11.06 1.98 -6.95
CA LEU A 127 11.70 1.94 -5.64
C LEU A 127 10.98 0.90 -4.78
N ALA A 128 11.70 0.29 -3.85
CA ALA A 128 11.09 -0.49 -2.80
C ALA A 128 11.58 -0.02 -1.44
N LEU A 129 10.64 0.20 -0.53
CA LEU A 129 10.88 0.44 0.87
C LEU A 129 10.79 -0.89 1.61
N ALA A 130 11.89 -1.35 2.19
CA ALA A 130 11.99 -2.62 2.91
C ALA A 130 12.26 -2.37 4.41
N ILE A 131 11.83 -3.30 5.27
CA ILE A 131 12.19 -3.29 6.69
C ILE A 131 13.45 -4.14 6.85
N GLY A 132 14.62 -3.51 6.94
CA GLY A 132 15.93 -4.17 6.99
C GLY A 132 16.02 -5.44 6.11
N ASP A 133 16.44 -6.56 6.72
CA ASP A 133 16.53 -7.88 6.08
C ASP A 133 15.23 -8.72 6.13
N GLU A 134 14.13 -8.16 6.61
CA GLU A 134 12.89 -8.90 6.88
C GLU A 134 11.97 -9.07 5.67
N LEU A 135 10.96 -9.95 5.84
CA LEU A 135 9.95 -10.34 4.86
C LEU A 135 8.91 -9.23 4.62
N PHE A 136 9.29 -7.97 4.39
CA PHE A 136 8.36 -6.90 4.04
C PHE A 136 8.98 -5.95 3.03
N THR A 137 8.28 -5.74 1.91
CA THR A 137 8.65 -4.72 0.94
C THR A 137 7.40 -4.00 0.44
N LEU A 138 7.45 -2.67 0.48
CA LEU A 138 6.49 -1.78 -0.15
C LEU A 138 7.09 -1.28 -1.48
N GLY A 139 6.57 -1.77 -2.59
CA GLY A 139 6.94 -1.27 -3.92
C GLY A 139 6.27 0.07 -4.20
N LEU A 140 7.07 1.04 -4.64
CA LEU A 140 6.70 2.42 -4.94
C LEU A 140 6.88 2.67 -6.44
N ALA A 141 5.90 3.32 -7.06
CA ALA A 141 6.00 3.71 -8.47
C ALA A 141 5.86 5.22 -8.62
N PRO A 142 6.51 5.83 -9.62
CA PRO A 142 6.35 7.26 -9.87
C PRO A 142 4.92 7.56 -10.34
N MET A 143 4.32 8.60 -9.78
CA MET A 143 3.09 9.18 -10.31
C MET A 143 3.42 9.89 -11.64
N PRO A 144 2.71 9.57 -12.73
CA PRO A 144 2.93 10.22 -14.02
C PRO A 144 2.80 11.74 -13.90
N ASP A 145 3.73 12.46 -14.51
CA ASP A 145 3.72 13.93 -14.66
C ASP A 145 3.57 14.73 -13.35
N THR A 146 3.86 14.10 -12.20
CA THR A 146 3.70 14.72 -10.88
C THR A 146 5.07 14.88 -10.22
N ARG A 147 5.50 16.13 -10.01
CA ARG A 147 6.72 16.47 -9.28
C ARG A 147 6.40 16.77 -7.82
N SER A 148 7.29 16.36 -6.93
CA SER A 148 7.15 16.67 -5.50
C SER A 148 7.48 18.14 -5.23
N GLU A 149 6.73 18.75 -4.32
CA GLU A 149 7.05 20.06 -3.75
C GLU A 149 7.99 19.97 -2.54
N PHE A 150 8.23 18.75 -2.03
CA PHE A 150 8.99 18.49 -0.80
C PHE A 150 10.39 17.94 -1.04
N VAL A 151 10.60 17.24 -2.16
CA VAL A 151 11.88 16.61 -2.51
C VAL A 151 12.19 16.81 -4.00
N ASN A 152 13.46 16.66 -4.37
CA ASN A 152 13.84 16.68 -5.78
C ASN A 152 13.52 15.33 -6.45
N GLY A 153 12.35 15.22 -7.08
CA GLY A 153 11.94 13.97 -7.71
C GLY A 153 10.47 13.94 -8.12
N PRO A 154 10.02 12.81 -8.71
CA PRO A 154 8.59 12.55 -8.86
C PRO A 154 7.94 12.29 -7.49
N VAL A 155 6.64 12.54 -7.40
CA VAL A 155 5.83 11.96 -6.31
C VAL A 155 5.69 10.47 -6.58
N MET A 156 5.96 9.64 -5.58
CA MET A 156 5.77 8.20 -5.64
C MET A 156 4.42 7.82 -5.06
N PHE A 157 3.88 6.66 -5.44
CA PHE A 157 2.69 6.09 -4.81
C PHE A 157 2.91 4.62 -4.42
N PRO A 158 2.30 4.16 -3.32
CA PRO A 158 2.32 2.77 -2.90
C PRO A 158 1.66 1.88 -3.94
N ARG A 159 2.46 1.05 -4.61
CA ARG A 159 1.97 0.17 -5.67
C ARG A 159 1.80 -1.26 -5.21
N THR A 160 2.72 -1.83 -4.42
CA THR A 160 2.58 -3.25 -4.01
C THR A 160 3.06 -3.48 -2.60
N LEU A 161 2.42 -4.41 -1.89
CA LEU A 161 2.84 -4.90 -0.59
C LEU A 161 3.22 -6.37 -0.70
N ARG A 162 4.41 -6.76 -0.27
CA ARG A 162 4.88 -8.15 -0.39
C ARG A 162 5.64 -8.58 0.84
N ALA A 163 5.52 -9.87 1.14
CA ALA A 163 6.30 -10.51 2.17
C ALA A 163 7.53 -11.22 1.57
N GLN A 164 8.64 -10.49 1.41
CA GLN A 164 9.87 -10.98 0.75
C GLN A 164 11.08 -10.16 1.22
N LYS A 165 12.29 -10.69 0.99
CA LYS A 165 13.56 -10.03 1.34
C LYS A 165 13.95 -8.98 0.29
N ILE A 166 14.72 -7.98 0.72
CA ILE A 166 15.24 -6.92 -0.15
C ILE A 166 16.18 -7.47 -1.24
N THR A 167 17.03 -8.44 -0.92
CA THR A 167 17.98 -9.09 -1.84
C THR A 167 17.30 -9.81 -3.01
N ALA A 168 16.01 -10.14 -2.90
CA ALA A 168 15.26 -10.77 -3.97
C ALA A 168 14.75 -9.75 -5.02
N ILE A 169 14.79 -8.46 -4.74
CA ILE A 169 14.25 -7.40 -5.61
C ILE A 169 15.20 -6.26 -5.91
N ALA A 170 16.22 -6.06 -5.09
CA ALA A 170 17.21 -5.02 -5.29
C ALA A 170 17.93 -5.20 -6.63
N GLN A 171 18.19 -4.09 -7.30
CA GLN A 171 18.95 -4.09 -8.54
C GLN A 171 20.41 -4.46 -8.24
N PRO A 172 21.01 -5.43 -8.97
CA PRO A 172 22.39 -5.81 -8.75
C PRO A 172 23.34 -4.61 -8.84
N GLY A 173 24.21 -4.46 -7.85
CA GLY A 173 25.21 -3.38 -7.79
C GLY A 173 24.69 -2.03 -7.27
N THR A 174 23.41 -1.92 -6.89
CA THR A 174 22.88 -0.72 -6.23
C THR A 174 22.91 -0.91 -4.70
N PRO A 175 23.58 -0.03 -3.95
CA PRO A 175 23.55 -0.10 -2.49
C PRO A 175 22.18 0.35 -1.96
N PRO A 176 21.70 -0.22 -0.83
CA PRO A 176 20.50 0.28 -0.17
C PRO A 176 20.74 1.66 0.45
N HIS A 177 19.73 2.52 0.35
CA HIS A 177 19.68 3.81 1.05
C HIS A 177 19.04 3.61 2.43
N LYS A 178 19.83 3.75 3.49
CA LYS A 178 19.30 3.62 4.84
C LYS A 178 18.44 4.84 5.21
N VAL A 179 17.22 4.59 5.67
CA VAL A 179 16.28 5.65 6.04
C VAL A 179 16.69 6.27 7.38
N ALA A 180 16.95 7.57 7.37
CA ALA A 180 17.31 8.34 8.56
C ALA A 180 16.08 8.95 9.25
N ASN A 181 15.09 9.38 8.46
CA ASN A 181 13.91 10.07 8.99
C ASN A 181 12.70 9.93 8.06
N ILE A 182 11.50 9.93 8.64
CA ILE A 182 10.22 9.96 7.93
C ILE A 182 9.35 11.08 8.50
N ARG A 183 8.81 11.91 7.61
CA ARG A 183 7.87 12.99 7.97
C ARG A 183 6.55 12.80 7.26
N ILE A 184 5.45 12.89 7.99
CA ILE A 184 4.10 12.91 7.41
C ILE A 184 3.62 14.36 7.33
N LYS A 185 3.15 14.77 6.16
CA LYS A 185 2.64 16.10 5.83
C LYS A 185 1.18 16.04 5.40
#